data_AF-A0ABD1V772-F1
#
_entry.id   AF-A0ABD1V772-F1
#
_cell.length_a   1.000
_cell.length_b   1.000
_cell.length_c   1.000
_cell.angle_alpha   90.00
_cell.angle_beta   90.00
_cell.angle_gamma   90.00
#
_symmetry.space_group_name_H-M   'P 1'
#
loop_
_entity.id
_entity.type
_entity.pdbx_description
1 polymer ?
#
loop_
_entity_poly.entity_id
_entity_poly.type
_entity_poly.pdbx_seq_one_letter_code
_entity_poly.pdbx_strand_id
1 'polypeptide(L)'
;MDVADLKSIADCMIGSGYGKEFVRIYDLIRKSIIDESLYNLGVETLTASQVQKMEWDVLEAKIRSWLHVVKIAVKNLFYGERVLFDSVFSSSGKIAESCFVEISRDAAITLFGFLENFAKSKKILSPEKMFRAIDLYEAISDLWPEIEMIFSYDSLSAVKSQAVALVVKLGESIRLMLTQFELAIQQDSLKTPSTGGVHPLTRYVMNYLDLQYEILLDSFFVGEEH
;
A
#
# COMPACT_ATOMS: atom_id res chain seq x y z
N MET A 1 7.82 27.66 -15.03
CA MET A 1 7.03 28.32 -13.97
C MET A 1 7.43 27.67 -12.69
N ASP A 2 8.05 28.43 -11.79
CA ASP A 2 8.41 27.92 -10.47
C ASP A 2 7.18 27.97 -9.53
N VAL A 3 7.36 27.50 -8.29
CA VAL A 3 6.27 27.47 -7.30
C VAL A 3 5.85 28.88 -6.87
N ALA A 4 6.76 29.85 -6.90
CA ALA A 4 6.48 31.23 -6.49
C ALA A 4 5.62 31.95 -7.54
N ASP A 5 5.91 31.73 -8.83
CA ASP A 5 5.10 32.21 -9.95
C ASP A 5 3.67 31.65 -9.84
N LEU A 6 3.54 30.34 -9.65
CA LEU A 6 2.23 29.67 -9.54
C LEU A 6 1.43 30.18 -8.35
N LYS A 7 2.09 30.40 -7.21
CA LYS A 7 1.48 31.03 -6.04
C LYS A 7 0.99 32.44 -6.35
N SER A 8 1.81 33.27 -6.98
CA SER A 8 1.45 34.65 -7.31
C SER A 8 0.23 34.70 -8.23
N ILE A 9 0.16 33.81 -9.23
CA ILE A 9 -1.00 33.65 -10.10
C ILE A 9 -2.23 33.20 -9.31
N ALA A 10 -2.09 32.19 -8.44
CA ALA A 10 -3.18 31.70 -7.61
C ALA A 10 -3.76 32.82 -6.73
N ASP A 11 -2.91 33.52 -5.98
CA ASP A 11 -3.31 34.62 -5.09
C ASP A 11 -3.98 35.75 -5.89
N CYS A 12 -3.45 36.10 -7.07
CA CYS A 12 -4.04 37.13 -7.93
C CYS A 12 -5.42 36.72 -8.45
N MET A 13 -5.57 35.50 -8.97
CA MET A 13 -6.84 35.02 -9.51
C MET A 13 -7.90 34.85 -8.42
N ILE A 14 -7.52 34.32 -7.26
CA ILE A 14 -8.42 34.17 -6.10
C ILE A 14 -8.86 35.57 -5.60
N GLY A 15 -7.91 36.49 -5.41
CA GLY A 15 -8.18 37.86 -4.97
C GLY A 15 -9.03 38.67 -5.96
N SER A 16 -8.96 38.33 -7.24
CA SER A 16 -9.75 38.96 -8.31
C SER A 16 -11.12 38.32 -8.53
N GLY A 17 -11.50 37.30 -7.74
CA GLY A 17 -12.79 36.61 -7.85
C GLY A 17 -12.85 35.47 -8.88
N TYR A 18 -11.73 35.13 -9.52
CA TYR A 18 -11.59 34.06 -10.52
C TYR A 18 -11.02 32.75 -9.93
N GLY A 19 -11.18 32.54 -8.62
CA GLY A 19 -10.62 31.38 -7.94
C GLY A 19 -11.17 30.05 -8.44
N LYS A 20 -12.44 30.00 -8.87
CA LYS A 20 -13.06 28.77 -9.40
C LYS A 20 -12.44 28.34 -10.73
N GLU A 21 -12.18 29.29 -11.60
CA GLU A 21 -11.55 29.08 -12.90
C GLU A 21 -10.11 28.62 -12.75
N PHE A 22 -9.37 29.25 -11.82
CA PHE A 22 -8.01 28.83 -11.47
C PHE A 22 -7.99 27.39 -10.98
N VAL A 23 -8.80 27.08 -9.95
CA VAL A 23 -8.90 25.73 -9.36
C VAL A 23 -9.22 24.68 -10.42
N ARG A 24 -10.20 24.95 -11.29
CA ARG A 24 -10.58 24.01 -12.35
C ARG A 24 -9.41 23.65 -13.28
N ILE A 25 -8.61 24.65 -13.68
CA ILE A 25 -7.45 24.42 -14.57
C ILE A 25 -6.31 23.75 -13.79
N TYR A 26 -6.07 24.20 -12.56
CA TYR A 26 -5.06 23.62 -11.68
C TYR A 26 -5.31 22.13 -11.44
N ASP A 27 -6.53 21.78 -11.03
CA ASP A 27 -6.94 20.40 -10.75
C ASP A 27 -6.79 19.52 -11.99
N LEU A 28 -7.26 19.99 -13.15
CA LEU A 28 -7.15 19.25 -14.40
C LEU A 28 -5.69 18.88 -14.73
N ILE A 29 -4.78 19.85 -14.62
CA ILE A 29 -3.36 19.65 -14.94
C ILE A 29 -2.70 18.74 -13.90
N ARG A 30 -2.90 19.01 -12.60
CA ARG A 30 -2.24 18.26 -11.52
C ARG A 30 -2.76 16.83 -11.42
N LYS A 31 -4.06 16.61 -11.59
CA LYS A 31 -4.66 15.26 -11.65
C LYS A 31 -4.06 14.45 -12.81
N SER A 32 -3.96 15.06 -14.00
CA SER A 32 -3.31 14.41 -15.15
C SER A 32 -1.86 14.02 -14.87
N ILE A 33 -1.09 14.86 -14.15
CA ILE A 33 0.31 14.56 -13.82
C ILE A 33 0.40 13.37 -12.85
N ILE A 34 -0.44 13.32 -11.81
CA ILE A 34 -0.46 12.19 -10.88
C ILE A 34 -0.87 10.91 -11.60
N ASP A 35 -1.94 10.95 -12.38
CA ASP A 35 -2.47 9.79 -13.09
C ASP A 35 -1.44 9.23 -14.08
N GLU A 36 -0.80 10.10 -14.86
CA GLU A 36 0.27 9.72 -15.79
C GLU A 36 1.51 9.18 -15.05
N SER A 37 1.86 9.78 -13.90
CA SER A 37 2.97 9.29 -13.07
C SER A 37 2.71 7.89 -12.54
N LEU A 38 1.51 7.62 -12.02
CA LEU A 38 1.15 6.28 -11.54
C LEU A 38 1.08 5.26 -12.69
N TYR A 39 0.54 5.67 -13.85
CA TYR A 39 0.54 4.83 -15.05
C TYR A 39 1.96 4.45 -15.48
N ASN A 40 2.87 5.41 -15.53
CA ASN A 40 4.27 5.18 -15.91
C ASN A 40 5.05 4.36 -14.88
N LEU A 41 4.65 4.42 -13.60
CA LEU A 41 5.16 3.53 -12.56
C LEU A 41 4.58 2.11 -12.66
N GLY A 42 3.61 1.86 -13.54
CA GLY A 42 3.01 0.54 -13.73
C GLY A 42 1.94 0.20 -12.71
N VAL A 43 1.27 1.20 -12.13
CA VAL A 43 0.07 0.97 -11.31
C VAL A 43 -1.05 0.47 -12.20
N GLU A 44 -1.53 -0.74 -11.92
CA GLU A 44 -2.60 -1.37 -12.67
C GLU A 44 -3.87 -1.51 -11.82
N THR A 45 -5.02 -1.29 -12.46
CA THR A 45 -6.33 -1.61 -11.90
C THR A 45 -6.72 -3.04 -12.25
N LEU A 46 -6.53 -3.97 -11.31
CA LEU A 46 -6.97 -5.35 -11.47
C LEU A 46 -8.22 -5.60 -10.62
N THR A 47 -9.24 -6.19 -11.23
CA THR A 47 -10.45 -6.64 -10.53
C THR A 47 -10.16 -7.89 -9.69
N ALA A 48 -10.96 -8.12 -8.65
CA ALA A 48 -10.89 -9.34 -7.84
C ALA A 48 -10.95 -10.63 -8.69
N SER A 49 -11.74 -10.65 -9.77
CA SER A 49 -11.83 -11.80 -10.67
C SER A 49 -10.53 -12.04 -11.44
N GLN A 50 -9.88 -10.99 -11.93
CA GLN A 50 -8.60 -11.08 -12.63
C GLN A 50 -7.51 -11.61 -11.68
N VAL A 51 -7.41 -11.04 -10.47
CA VAL A 51 -6.47 -11.51 -9.44
C VAL A 51 -6.72 -12.98 -9.12
N GLN A 52 -7.98 -13.39 -8.93
CA GLN A 52 -8.32 -14.77 -8.60
C GLN A 52 -7.97 -15.75 -9.74
N LYS A 53 -7.98 -15.33 -11.01
CA LYS A 53 -7.65 -16.19 -12.16
C LYS A 53 -6.18 -16.21 -12.52
N MET A 54 -5.39 -15.23 -12.08
CA MET A 54 -3.98 -15.05 -12.48
C MET A 54 -3.01 -16.02 -11.80
N GLU A 55 -2.14 -16.69 -12.55
CA GLU A 55 -1.12 -17.59 -11.99
C GLU A 55 -0.23 -16.91 -10.95
N TRP A 56 0.24 -17.69 -9.97
CA TRP A 56 0.96 -17.13 -8.82
C TRP A 56 2.23 -16.38 -9.23
N ASP A 57 3.04 -16.92 -10.13
CA ASP A 57 4.32 -16.29 -10.52
C ASP A 57 4.09 -14.90 -11.15
N VAL A 58 3.01 -14.75 -11.92
CA VAL A 58 2.62 -13.46 -12.51
C VAL A 58 2.13 -12.49 -11.41
N LEU A 59 1.34 -13.00 -10.46
CA LEU A 59 0.83 -12.22 -9.35
C LEU A 59 1.97 -11.78 -8.40
N GLU A 60 2.94 -12.64 -8.13
CA GLU A 60 4.12 -12.35 -7.32
C GLU A 60 4.99 -11.27 -7.97
N ALA A 61 5.20 -11.33 -9.29
CA ALA A 61 5.91 -10.27 -10.01
C ALA A 61 5.20 -8.90 -9.86
N LYS A 62 3.86 -8.89 -9.91
CA LYS A 62 3.07 -7.67 -9.69
C LYS A 62 3.14 -7.16 -8.25
N ILE A 63 3.11 -8.06 -7.26
CA ILE A 63 3.31 -7.71 -5.84
C ILE A 63 4.67 -7.05 -5.64
N ARG A 64 5.73 -7.64 -6.20
CA ARG A 64 7.09 -7.09 -6.12
C ARG A 64 7.20 -5.72 -6.78
N SER A 65 6.57 -5.55 -7.94
CA SER A 65 6.48 -4.24 -8.60
C SER A 65 5.76 -3.24 -7.70
N TRP A 66 4.59 -3.61 -7.16
CA TRP A 66 3.80 -2.76 -6.28
C TRP A 66 4.58 -2.32 -5.03
N LEU A 67 5.34 -3.22 -4.39
CA LEU A 67 6.18 -2.91 -3.22
C LEU A 67 7.22 -1.82 -3.51
N HIS A 68 7.72 -1.74 -4.74
CA HIS A 68 8.62 -0.67 -5.16
C HIS A 68 7.85 0.62 -5.45
N VAL A 69 6.76 0.51 -6.20
CA VAL A 69 5.95 1.64 -6.66
C VAL A 69 5.29 2.38 -5.50
N VAL A 70 4.75 1.67 -4.50
CA VAL A 70 4.06 2.30 -3.36
C VAL A 70 4.99 3.24 -2.60
N LYS A 71 6.27 2.89 -2.44
CA LYS A 71 7.26 3.73 -1.76
C LYS A 71 7.51 5.02 -2.54
N ILE A 72 7.64 4.93 -3.86
CA ILE A 72 7.83 6.10 -4.74
C ILE A 72 6.57 6.97 -4.74
N ALA A 73 5.40 6.37 -4.89
CA ALA A 73 4.13 7.08 -4.95
C ALA A 73 3.86 7.85 -3.66
N VAL A 74 4.03 7.22 -2.49
CA VAL A 74 3.79 7.88 -1.20
C VAL A 74 4.87 8.93 -0.90
N LYS A 75 6.16 8.55 -0.94
CA LYS A 75 7.24 9.43 -0.45
C LYS A 75 7.63 10.54 -1.42
N ASN A 76 7.35 10.38 -2.72
CA ASN A 76 7.73 11.38 -3.72
C ASN A 76 6.50 12.03 -4.35
N LEU A 77 5.60 11.25 -4.94
CA LEU A 77 4.48 11.80 -5.71
C LEU A 77 3.47 12.50 -4.81
N PHE A 78 2.80 11.78 -3.91
CA PHE A 78 1.79 12.37 -3.04
C PHE A 78 2.37 13.35 -2.04
N TYR A 79 3.56 13.07 -1.50
CA TYR A 79 4.26 14.02 -0.64
C TYR A 79 4.62 15.32 -1.38
N GLY A 80 5.18 15.22 -2.59
CA GLY A 80 5.53 16.38 -3.41
C GLY A 80 4.31 17.21 -3.77
N GLU A 81 3.19 16.56 -4.09
CA GLU A 81 1.90 17.22 -4.29
C GLU A 81 1.46 17.93 -3.03
N ARG A 82 1.50 17.27 -1.86
CA ARG A 82 1.13 17.90 -0.59
C ARG A 82 1.93 19.17 -0.31
N VAL A 83 3.25 19.12 -0.50
CA VAL A 83 4.16 20.26 -0.29
C VAL A 83 3.90 21.39 -1.28
N LEU A 84 3.78 21.08 -2.58
CA LEU A 84 3.46 22.07 -3.60
C LEU A 84 2.16 22.79 -3.25
N PHE A 85 1.21 21.99 -2.81
CA PHE A 85 -0.14 22.41 -2.57
C PHE A 85 -0.25 23.32 -1.33
N ASP A 86 0.41 22.95 -0.23
CA ASP A 86 0.56 23.79 0.96
C ASP A 86 1.28 25.12 0.63
N SER A 87 2.18 25.13 -0.35
CA SER A 87 2.85 26.35 -0.81
C SER A 87 1.94 27.25 -1.66
N VAL A 88 1.27 26.70 -2.68
CA VAL A 88 0.44 27.46 -3.63
C VAL A 88 -0.78 28.08 -2.92
N PHE A 89 -1.45 27.31 -2.06
CA PHE A 89 -2.70 27.70 -1.42
C PHE A 89 -2.54 28.16 0.04
N SER A 90 -1.34 28.59 0.44
CA SER A 90 -1.07 29.02 1.82
C SER A 90 -1.96 30.16 2.35
N SER A 91 -2.59 30.92 1.45
CA SER A 91 -3.55 31.99 1.75
C SER A 91 -5.00 31.51 1.91
N SER A 92 -5.33 30.26 1.56
CA SER A 92 -6.72 29.75 1.54
C SER A 92 -6.82 28.25 1.83
N GLY A 93 -6.88 27.88 3.12
CA GLY A 93 -6.93 26.48 3.58
C GLY A 93 -8.10 25.64 3.03
N LYS A 94 -9.28 26.24 2.80
CA LYS A 94 -10.46 25.50 2.28
C LYS A 94 -10.35 25.17 0.80
N ILE A 95 -9.87 26.12 -0.01
CA ILE A 95 -9.54 25.86 -1.41
C ILE A 95 -8.44 24.82 -1.45
N ALA A 96 -7.51 24.93 -0.50
CA ALA A 96 -6.46 23.96 -0.31
C ALA A 96 -7.05 22.53 -0.17
N GLU A 97 -7.79 22.25 0.89
CA GLU A 97 -8.33 20.91 1.12
C GLU A 97 -9.10 20.36 -0.10
N SER A 98 -9.98 21.19 -0.71
CA SER A 98 -10.80 20.77 -1.84
C SER A 98 -10.00 20.31 -3.05
N CYS A 99 -8.98 21.05 -3.46
CA CYS A 99 -8.22 20.71 -4.66
C CYS A 99 -7.30 19.51 -4.40
N PHE A 100 -6.65 19.44 -3.23
CA PHE A 100 -5.82 18.28 -2.89
C PHE A 100 -6.63 16.98 -2.87
N VAL A 101 -7.87 17.05 -2.36
CA VAL A 101 -8.81 15.94 -2.41
C VAL A 101 -9.10 15.51 -3.86
N GLU A 102 -9.45 16.45 -4.74
CA GLU A 102 -9.81 16.16 -6.14
C GLU A 102 -8.65 15.54 -6.92
N ILE A 103 -7.43 15.99 -6.63
CA ILE A 103 -6.20 15.57 -7.30
C ILE A 103 -5.72 14.20 -6.79
N SER A 104 -5.74 13.95 -5.48
CA SER A 104 -5.02 12.81 -4.89
C SER A 104 -5.89 11.60 -4.55
N ARG A 105 -7.19 11.78 -4.29
CA ARG A 105 -8.06 10.72 -3.74
C ARG A 105 -8.13 9.50 -4.65
N ASP A 106 -8.53 9.69 -5.90
CA ASP A 106 -8.78 8.58 -6.84
C ASP A 106 -7.49 7.82 -7.17
N ALA A 107 -6.39 8.57 -7.32
CA ALA A 107 -5.05 8.04 -7.53
C ALA A 107 -4.59 7.17 -6.35
N ALA A 108 -4.78 7.65 -5.11
CA ALA A 108 -4.43 6.89 -3.92
C ALA A 108 -5.30 5.64 -3.75
N ILE A 109 -6.62 5.75 -3.98
CA ILE A 109 -7.54 4.60 -3.97
C ILE A 109 -7.12 3.55 -5.00
N THR A 110 -6.71 4.00 -6.19
CA THR A 110 -6.26 3.13 -7.27
C THR A 110 -4.97 2.39 -6.89
N LEU A 111 -3.99 3.10 -6.31
CA LEU A 111 -2.74 2.50 -5.84
C LEU A 111 -2.99 1.36 -4.84
N PHE A 112 -3.85 1.57 -3.84
CA PHE A 112 -4.16 0.55 -2.84
C PHE A 112 -5.17 -0.50 -3.31
N GLY A 113 -5.97 -0.20 -4.33
CA GLY A 113 -7.04 -1.08 -4.83
C GLY A 113 -6.56 -2.43 -5.38
N PHE A 114 -5.40 -2.48 -6.05
CA PHE A 114 -4.79 -3.75 -6.46
C PHE A 114 -4.56 -4.68 -5.26
N LEU A 115 -3.96 -4.14 -4.20
CA LEU A 115 -3.62 -4.88 -3.01
C LEU A 115 -4.88 -5.30 -2.24
N GLU A 116 -5.95 -4.52 -2.30
CA GLU A 116 -7.23 -4.87 -1.68
C GLU A 116 -7.86 -6.11 -2.31
N ASN A 117 -7.81 -6.18 -3.64
CA ASN A 117 -8.27 -7.36 -4.38
C ASN A 117 -7.38 -8.58 -4.11
N PHE A 118 -6.08 -8.37 -3.92
CA PHE A 118 -5.14 -9.41 -3.52
C PHE A 118 -5.40 -9.94 -2.11
N ALA A 119 -5.51 -9.07 -1.10
CA ALA A 119 -5.72 -9.43 0.29
C ALA A 119 -7.04 -10.18 0.54
N LYS A 120 -8.04 -10.00 -0.35
CA LYS A 120 -9.31 -10.75 -0.33
C LYS A 120 -9.23 -12.11 -1.05
N SER A 121 -8.19 -12.34 -1.86
CA SER A 121 -8.07 -13.57 -2.64
C SER A 121 -7.63 -14.75 -1.78
N LYS A 122 -8.24 -15.92 -2.00
CA LYS A 122 -7.75 -17.17 -1.40
C LYS A 122 -6.35 -17.55 -1.88
N LYS A 123 -5.85 -16.92 -2.96
CA LYS A 123 -4.53 -17.21 -3.52
C LYS A 123 -3.38 -16.87 -2.59
N ILE A 124 -3.56 -15.93 -1.65
CA ILE A 124 -2.54 -15.59 -0.66
C ILE A 124 -2.45 -16.65 0.46
N LEU A 125 -3.53 -17.41 0.71
CA LEU A 125 -3.67 -18.30 1.86
C LEU A 125 -2.97 -19.66 1.67
N SER A 126 -1.67 -19.67 1.38
CA SER A 126 -0.85 -20.87 1.54
C SER A 126 0.50 -20.53 2.19
N PRO A 127 1.04 -21.40 3.07
CA PRO A 127 2.24 -21.09 3.84
C PRO A 127 3.43 -20.63 2.99
N GLU A 128 3.58 -21.17 1.79
CA GLU A 128 4.66 -20.83 0.85
C GLU A 128 4.63 -19.36 0.40
N LYS A 129 3.48 -18.70 0.54
CA LYS A 129 3.22 -17.32 0.10
C LYS A 129 3.25 -16.31 1.23
N MET A 130 3.43 -16.78 2.47
CA MET A 130 3.40 -15.96 3.67
C MET A 130 4.40 -14.81 3.61
N PHE A 131 5.62 -15.05 3.11
CA PHE A 131 6.64 -14.01 3.00
C PHE A 131 6.18 -12.80 2.20
N ARG A 132 5.44 -13.01 1.09
CA ARG A 132 4.88 -11.90 0.31
C ARG A 132 3.80 -11.15 1.06
N ALA A 133 3.00 -11.84 1.86
CA ALA A 133 2.00 -11.19 2.70
C ALA A 133 2.67 -10.33 3.79
N ILE A 134 3.78 -10.80 4.36
CA ILE A 134 4.58 -10.06 5.34
C ILE A 134 5.22 -8.84 4.69
N ASP A 135 5.90 -9.00 3.54
CA ASP A 135 6.49 -7.87 2.80
C ASP A 135 5.48 -6.74 2.56
N LEU A 136 4.24 -7.11 2.20
CA LEU A 136 3.14 -6.17 1.96
C LEU A 136 2.65 -5.50 3.24
N TYR A 137 2.53 -6.27 4.32
CA TYR A 137 2.14 -5.76 5.63
C TYR A 137 3.15 -4.72 6.13
N GLU A 138 4.44 -5.06 6.08
CA GLU A 138 5.54 -4.18 6.49
C GLU A 138 5.60 -2.94 5.62
N ALA A 139 5.52 -3.08 4.30
CA ALA A 139 5.58 -1.93 3.39
C ALA A 139 4.49 -0.88 3.65
N ILE A 140 3.26 -1.29 3.99
CA ILE A 140 2.21 -0.32 4.35
C ILE A 140 2.44 0.25 5.75
N SER A 141 2.84 -0.59 6.70
CA SER A 141 3.08 -0.17 8.09
C SER A 141 4.22 0.86 8.17
N ASP A 142 5.30 0.64 7.43
CA ASP A 142 6.44 1.55 7.33
C ASP A 142 6.10 2.89 6.69
N LEU A 143 5.09 2.91 5.81
CA LEU A 143 4.60 4.11 5.12
C LEU A 143 3.49 4.82 5.89
N TRP A 144 3.02 4.25 7.02
CA TRP A 144 1.89 4.79 7.76
C TRP A 144 2.08 6.25 8.20
N PRO A 145 3.24 6.67 8.74
CA PRO A 145 3.44 8.07 9.15
C PRO A 145 3.29 9.05 7.97
N GLU A 146 3.84 8.72 6.80
CA GLU A 146 3.69 9.54 5.60
C GLU A 146 2.25 9.53 5.10
N ILE A 147 1.59 8.38 5.06
CA ILE A 147 0.17 8.27 4.66
C ILE A 147 -0.71 9.14 5.57
N GLU A 148 -0.52 9.07 6.88
CA GLU A 148 -1.31 9.84 7.85
C GLU A 148 -1.14 11.35 7.66
N MET A 149 0.11 11.79 7.45
CA MET A 149 0.43 13.21 7.25
C MET A 149 -0.09 13.75 5.91
N ILE A 150 0.15 13.02 4.81
CA ILE A 150 -0.26 13.41 3.46
C ILE A 150 -1.79 13.50 3.39
N PHE A 151 -2.48 12.45 3.85
CA PHE A 151 -3.93 12.31 3.80
C PHE A 151 -4.60 12.74 5.12
N SER A 152 -4.05 13.79 5.75
CA SER A 152 -4.47 14.27 7.07
C SER A 152 -5.90 14.81 7.11
N TYR A 153 -6.41 15.37 6.00
CA TYR A 153 -7.77 15.90 5.91
C TYR A 153 -8.85 14.82 6.12
N ASP A 154 -9.93 15.17 6.83
CA ASP A 154 -11.08 14.27 7.06
C ASP A 154 -11.72 13.81 5.75
N SER A 155 -11.73 14.69 4.76
CA SER A 155 -12.20 14.38 3.40
C SER A 155 -11.42 13.22 2.76
N LEU A 156 -10.19 12.94 3.18
CA LEU A 156 -9.33 11.85 2.69
C LEU A 156 -9.27 10.64 3.63
N SER A 157 -10.11 10.61 4.67
CA SER A 157 -10.23 9.49 5.60
C SER A 157 -10.39 8.13 4.90
N ALA A 158 -11.09 8.07 3.75
CA ALA A 158 -11.24 6.85 2.97
C ALA A 158 -9.91 6.21 2.55
N VAL A 159 -8.89 7.00 2.20
CA VAL A 159 -7.56 6.50 1.83
C VAL A 159 -6.86 5.88 3.04
N LYS A 160 -6.89 6.59 4.18
CA LYS A 160 -6.33 6.11 5.44
C LYS A 160 -7.02 4.83 5.90
N SER A 161 -8.35 4.81 5.87
CA SER A 161 -9.15 3.62 6.21
C SER A 161 -8.86 2.44 5.30
N GLN A 162 -8.64 2.67 4.00
CA GLN A 162 -8.26 1.61 3.07
C GLN A 162 -6.89 1.02 3.42
N ALA A 163 -5.88 1.86 3.69
CA ALA A 163 -4.56 1.40 4.10
C ALA A 163 -4.60 0.59 5.42
N VAL A 164 -5.34 1.07 6.43
CA VAL A 164 -5.53 0.34 7.70
C VAL A 164 -6.22 -1.00 7.46
N ALA A 165 -7.31 -1.02 6.68
CA ALA A 165 -8.03 -2.25 6.38
C ALA A 165 -7.14 -3.29 5.68
N LEU A 166 -6.23 -2.85 4.81
CA LEU A 166 -5.23 -3.72 4.17
C LEU A 166 -4.28 -4.34 5.20
N VAL A 167 -3.69 -3.54 6.08
CA VAL A 167 -2.78 -4.01 7.13
C VAL A 167 -3.47 -5.04 8.02
N VAL A 168 -4.70 -4.75 8.48
CA VAL A 168 -5.51 -5.67 9.29
C VAL A 168 -5.74 -6.98 8.52
N LYS A 169 -6.18 -6.90 7.27
CA LYS A 169 -6.50 -8.09 6.46
C LYS A 169 -5.28 -8.95 6.17
N LEU A 170 -4.13 -8.34 5.89
CA LEU A 170 -2.87 -9.03 5.69
C LEU A 170 -2.43 -9.71 6.99
N GLY A 171 -2.52 -9.01 8.13
CA GLY A 171 -2.21 -9.57 9.44
C GLY A 171 -3.09 -10.77 9.80
N GLU A 172 -4.39 -10.71 9.54
CA GLU A 172 -5.29 -11.87 9.67
C GLU A 172 -4.87 -13.05 8.79
N SER A 173 -4.51 -12.78 7.54
CA SER A 173 -4.11 -13.80 6.58
C SER A 173 -2.79 -14.46 6.97
N ILE A 174 -1.82 -13.69 7.46
CA ILE A 174 -0.54 -14.19 7.99
C ILE A 174 -0.78 -15.11 9.19
N ARG A 175 -1.58 -14.68 10.17
CA ARG A 175 -1.94 -15.51 11.33
C ARG A 175 -2.62 -16.82 10.91
N LEU A 176 -3.55 -16.77 9.96
CA LEU A 176 -4.21 -17.96 9.45
C LEU A 176 -3.22 -18.92 8.77
N MET A 177 -2.30 -18.41 7.96
CA MET A 177 -1.26 -19.22 7.31
C MET A 177 -0.30 -19.84 8.34
N LEU A 178 0.03 -19.13 9.42
CA LEU A 178 0.84 -19.66 10.52
C LEU A 178 0.13 -20.83 11.21
N THR A 179 -1.15 -20.68 11.54
CA THR A 179 -1.95 -21.78 12.11
C THR A 179 -2.04 -22.98 11.17
N GLN A 180 -2.25 -22.75 9.86
CA GLN A 180 -2.28 -23.84 8.88
C GLN A 180 -0.94 -24.56 8.78
N PHE A 181 0.16 -23.81 8.81
CA PHE A 181 1.52 -24.37 8.81
C PHE A 181 1.77 -25.22 10.07
N GLU A 182 1.42 -24.70 11.25
CA GLU A 182 1.53 -25.45 12.52
C GLU A 182 0.73 -26.76 12.49
N LEU A 183 -0.53 -26.70 12.04
CA LEU A 183 -1.39 -27.89 11.93
C LEU A 183 -0.81 -28.93 10.96
N ALA A 184 -0.25 -28.48 9.83
CA ALA A 184 0.40 -29.37 8.87
C ALA A 184 1.60 -30.10 9.50
N ILE A 185 2.38 -29.41 10.34
CA ILE A 185 3.49 -30.02 11.08
C ILE A 185 2.98 -31.07 12.07
N GLN A 186 1.97 -30.72 12.88
CA GLN A 186 1.43 -31.62 13.89
C GLN A 186 0.86 -32.91 13.27
N GLN A 187 0.11 -32.78 12.17
CA GLN A 187 -0.48 -33.94 11.48
C GLN A 187 0.56 -34.85 10.83
N ASP A 188 1.66 -34.29 10.34
CA ASP A 188 2.69 -35.07 9.64
C ASP A 188 3.72 -35.68 10.61
N SER A 189 3.94 -35.06 11.77
CA SER A 189 4.71 -35.63 12.90
C SER A 189 4.09 -36.92 13.46
N LEU A 190 2.77 -37.10 13.31
CA LEU A 190 2.06 -38.33 13.71
C LEU A 190 2.32 -39.53 12.79
N LYS A 191 2.95 -39.31 11.62
CA LYS A 191 3.31 -40.39 10.69
C LYS A 191 4.73 -40.88 11.01
N THR A 192 4.86 -42.12 11.43
CA THR A 192 6.16 -42.71 11.72
C THR A 192 6.98 -42.88 10.43
N PRO A 193 8.21 -42.33 10.34
CA PRO A 193 9.07 -42.58 9.18
C PRO A 193 9.46 -44.06 9.13
N SER A 194 9.15 -44.73 8.02
CA SER A 194 9.41 -46.17 7.84
C SER A 194 10.90 -46.53 7.74
N THR A 195 11.77 -45.53 7.58
CA THR A 195 13.21 -45.69 7.34
C THR A 195 13.93 -44.60 8.13
N GLY A 196 14.82 -44.97 9.06
CA GLY A 196 15.37 -44.10 10.13
C GLY A 196 16.24 -42.89 9.72
N GLY A 197 15.76 -42.03 8.83
CA GLY A 197 16.36 -40.75 8.44
C GLY A 197 15.56 -39.54 8.94
N VAL A 198 16.11 -38.34 8.73
CA VAL A 198 15.42 -37.07 9.04
C VAL A 198 14.16 -36.96 8.20
N HIS A 199 13.01 -36.71 8.85
CA HIS A 199 11.72 -36.58 8.18
C HIS A 199 11.76 -35.41 7.18
N PRO A 200 11.27 -35.56 5.94
CA PRO A 200 11.21 -34.46 4.96
C PRO A 200 10.54 -33.20 5.51
N LEU A 201 9.53 -33.36 6.38
CA LEU A 201 8.91 -32.29 7.14
C LEU A 201 9.89 -31.52 8.02
N THR A 202 10.77 -32.21 8.76
CA THR A 202 11.79 -31.55 9.59
C THR A 202 12.69 -30.67 8.74
N ARG A 203 13.07 -31.12 7.53
CA ARG A 203 13.85 -30.28 6.60
C ARG A 203 13.04 -29.08 6.08
N TYR A 204 11.76 -29.29 5.76
CA TYR A 204 10.86 -28.22 5.31
C TYR A 204 10.65 -27.15 6.39
N VAL A 205 10.38 -27.56 7.63
CA VAL A 205 10.21 -26.67 8.78
C VAL A 205 11.48 -25.91 9.09
N MET A 206 12.64 -26.58 9.10
CA MET A 206 13.91 -25.90 9.34
C MET A 206 14.23 -24.87 8.24
N ASN A 207 14.00 -25.19 6.96
CA ASN A 207 14.18 -24.21 5.87
C ASN A 207 13.20 -23.03 5.99
N TYR A 208 11.97 -23.30 6.41
CA TYR A 208 10.95 -22.26 6.60
C TYR A 208 11.28 -21.33 7.79
N LEU A 209 11.79 -21.90 8.88
CA LEU A 209 12.24 -21.16 10.06
C LEU A 209 13.51 -20.34 9.78
N ASP A 210 14.47 -20.89 9.03
CA ASP A 210 15.68 -20.15 8.60
C ASP A 210 15.30 -18.89 7.80
N LEU A 211 14.25 -18.96 6.98
CA LEU A 211 13.68 -17.82 6.25
C LEU A 211 12.88 -16.84 7.15
N GLN A 212 12.43 -17.29 8.32
CA GLN A 212 11.59 -16.52 9.25
C GLN A 212 12.37 -15.77 10.34
N TYR A 213 13.55 -16.25 10.74
CA TYR A 213 14.33 -15.67 11.83
C TYR A 213 14.83 -14.24 11.57
N GLU A 214 14.90 -13.80 10.31
CA GLU A 214 15.32 -12.43 9.95
C GLU A 214 14.17 -11.41 9.97
N ILE A 215 12.91 -11.85 9.95
CA ILE A 215 11.72 -10.99 9.69
C ILE A 215 10.75 -10.93 10.89
N LEU A 216 10.60 -12.01 11.68
CA LEU A 216 9.56 -12.10 12.71
C LEU A 216 9.87 -11.42 14.06
N LEU A 217 11.14 -11.19 14.39
CA LEU A 217 11.53 -10.70 15.73
C LEU A 217 11.29 -9.19 15.93
N ASP A 218 11.31 -8.38 14.87
CA ASP A 218 11.17 -6.92 14.99
C ASP A 218 9.71 -6.44 14.87
N SER A 219 8.85 -7.14 14.10
CA SER A 219 7.53 -6.61 13.73
C SER A 219 6.33 -7.24 14.48
N PHE A 220 6.43 -8.47 14.99
CA PHE A 220 5.28 -9.15 15.62
C PHE A 220 5.36 -9.35 17.14
N PHE A 221 6.55 -9.28 17.75
CA PHE A 221 6.74 -9.50 19.20
C PHE A 221 7.01 -8.24 20.03
N VAL A 222 7.29 -7.09 19.40
CA VAL A 222 7.53 -5.82 20.11
C VAL A 222 6.23 -5.09 20.50
N GLY A 223 5.07 -5.54 20.01
CA GLY A 223 3.77 -4.90 20.25
C GLY A 223 3.04 -5.29 21.55
N GLU A 224 3.61 -6.12 22.42
CA GLU A 224 3.00 -6.53 23.71
C GLU A 224 3.68 -5.95 24.96
N GLU A 225 4.52 -4.93 24.83
CA GLU A 225 4.99 -4.13 25.98
C GLU A 225 4.80 -2.63 25.73
N HIS A 226 3.57 -2.12 25.96
CA HIS A 226 3.27 -0.95 26.81
C HIS A 226 1.78 -0.58 26.79
#